data_AF-A0A1Q6TU85-F1
#
_entry.id   AF-A0A1Q6TU85-F1
#
_cell.length_a   1.000
_cell.length_b   1.000
_cell.length_c   1.000
_cell.angle_alpha   90.00
_cell.angle_beta   90.00
_cell.angle_gamma   90.00
#
_symmetry.space_group_name_H-M   'P 1'
#
loop_
_entity.id
_entity.type
_entity.pdbx_description
1 polymer ?
#
loop_
_entity_poly.entity_id
_entity_poly.type
_entity_poly.pdbx_seq_one_letter_code
_entity_poly.pdbx_strand_id
1 'polypeptide(L)'
;MDKTEILFKSEGWQAVYKIGYYAEIFAIFVENYNELMKAITEIQTSKEPVLAHFSQTHLSRYLFNFLASATALKGNCYVLMENYKNTEIWVKYKEAINKYFLNNDLVVFINDFRNYQTHYKVEISYISTKDKVVFATDKLLEHLKQWNGVSKKFINNSGAEIIVQDVCEKYYKLNEEFCLWLINELKSFHINDIKRIEQTANSFDIELPEIYKHKLYALQLTSKITL
;
A
#
# COMPACT_ATOMS: atom_id res chain seq x y z
N MET A 1 3.07 -13.12 -37.57
CA MET A 1 2.77 -12.45 -36.29
C MET A 1 2.85 -10.96 -36.56
N ASP A 2 1.84 -10.20 -36.17
CA ASP A 2 1.82 -8.74 -36.39
C ASP A 2 3.01 -8.09 -35.64
N LYS A 3 3.64 -7.07 -36.23
CA LYS A 3 4.79 -6.37 -35.61
C LYS A 3 4.41 -5.76 -34.27
N THR A 4 3.17 -5.27 -34.17
CA THR A 4 2.59 -4.76 -32.91
C THR A 4 2.45 -5.87 -31.88
N GLU A 5 1.99 -7.05 -32.31
CA GLU A 5 1.87 -8.23 -31.45
C GLU A 5 3.24 -8.71 -30.93
N ILE A 6 4.28 -8.68 -31.78
CA ILE A 6 5.67 -8.97 -31.37
C ILE A 6 6.10 -7.98 -30.27
N LEU A 7 5.87 -6.68 -30.47
CA LEU A 7 6.25 -5.65 -29.52
C LEU A 7 5.54 -5.84 -28.18
N PHE A 8 4.22 -6.08 -28.19
CA PHE A 8 3.43 -6.24 -26.96
C PHE A 8 3.76 -7.51 -26.20
N LYS A 9 4.20 -8.57 -26.90
CA LYS A 9 4.65 -9.82 -26.27
C LYS A 9 6.11 -9.78 -25.81
N SER A 10 6.86 -8.71 -26.12
CA SER A 10 8.25 -8.59 -25.68
C SER A 10 8.35 -8.51 -24.16
N GLU A 11 9.43 -9.07 -23.61
CA GLU A 11 9.71 -9.08 -22.17
C GLU A 11 9.67 -7.67 -21.57
N GLY A 12 10.26 -6.70 -22.28
CA GLY A 12 10.28 -5.33 -21.82
C GLY A 12 8.89 -4.71 -21.73
N TRP A 13 8.04 -4.91 -22.76
CA TRP A 13 6.69 -4.37 -22.75
C TRP A 13 5.89 -4.96 -21.59
N GLN A 14 5.97 -6.27 -21.43
CA GLN A 14 5.32 -6.99 -20.33
C GLN A 14 5.82 -6.52 -18.96
N ALA A 15 7.13 -6.28 -18.81
CA ALA A 15 7.71 -5.73 -17.59
C ALA A 15 7.15 -4.34 -17.26
N VAL A 16 7.19 -3.39 -18.20
CA VAL A 16 6.67 -2.03 -17.97
C VAL A 16 5.18 -2.07 -17.62
N TYR A 17 4.40 -2.90 -18.32
CA TYR A 17 2.98 -3.01 -18.05
C TYR A 17 2.69 -3.54 -16.64
N LYS A 18 3.34 -4.63 -16.24
CA LYS A 18 3.12 -5.28 -14.93
C LYS A 18 3.65 -4.43 -13.78
N ILE A 19 4.88 -3.92 -13.87
CA ILE A 19 5.48 -3.11 -12.80
C ILE A 19 4.75 -1.76 -12.73
N GLY A 20 4.40 -1.14 -13.87
CA GLY A 20 3.67 0.12 -13.91
C GLY A 20 2.26 0.00 -13.32
N TYR A 21 1.57 -1.12 -13.56
CA TYR A 21 0.28 -1.40 -12.90
C TYR A 21 0.42 -1.51 -11.38
N TYR A 22 1.47 -2.19 -10.89
CA TYR A 22 1.74 -2.24 -9.46
C TYR A 22 2.09 -0.87 -8.87
N ALA A 23 2.86 -0.05 -9.59
CA ALA A 23 3.21 1.31 -9.19
C ALA A 23 1.96 2.22 -9.07
N GLU A 24 0.95 2.05 -9.94
CA GLU A 24 -0.32 2.77 -9.82
C GLU A 24 -1.10 2.36 -8.57
N ILE A 25 -1.15 1.06 -8.25
CA ILE A 25 -1.82 0.59 -7.02
C ILE A 25 -1.10 1.13 -5.78
N PHE A 26 0.23 1.20 -5.83
CA PHE A 26 1.00 1.83 -4.78
C PHE A 26 0.69 3.33 -4.65
N ALA A 27 0.56 4.06 -5.77
CA ALA A 27 0.14 5.46 -5.74
C ALA A 27 -1.25 5.66 -5.11
N ILE A 28 -2.23 4.79 -5.44
CA ILE A 28 -3.55 4.80 -4.81
C ILE A 28 -3.45 4.58 -3.30
N PHE A 29 -2.60 3.66 -2.85
CA PHE A 29 -2.37 3.44 -1.42
C PHE A 29 -1.80 4.70 -0.73
N VAL A 30 -0.81 5.34 -1.36
CA VAL A 30 -0.19 6.60 -0.87
C VAL A 30 -1.22 7.73 -0.78
N GLU A 31 -2.07 7.90 -1.79
CA GLU A 31 -3.12 8.92 -1.79
C GLU A 31 -4.12 8.70 -0.65
N ASN A 32 -4.60 7.46 -0.46
CA ASN A 32 -5.52 7.13 0.64
C ASN A 32 -4.88 7.36 2.02
N TYR A 33 -3.59 7.08 2.17
CA TYR A 33 -2.85 7.42 3.38
C TYR A 33 -2.80 8.93 3.62
N ASN A 34 -2.47 9.71 2.58
CA ASN A 34 -2.37 11.17 2.67
C ASN A 34 -3.71 11.82 3.02
N GLU A 35 -4.81 11.36 2.43
CA GLU A 35 -6.17 11.83 2.77
C GLU A 35 -6.50 11.56 4.24
N LEU A 36 -6.20 10.35 4.73
CA LEU A 36 -6.41 9.99 6.13
C LEU A 36 -5.56 10.86 7.08
N MET A 37 -4.26 11.00 6.80
CA MET A 37 -3.35 11.78 7.65
C MET A 37 -3.70 13.26 7.66
N LYS A 38 -4.13 13.81 6.53
CA LYS A 38 -4.62 15.18 6.43
C LYS A 38 -5.83 15.39 7.33
N ALA A 39 -6.85 14.52 7.23
CA ALA A 39 -8.04 14.62 8.06
C ALA A 39 -7.72 14.50 9.56
N ILE A 40 -6.85 13.56 9.95
CA ILE A 40 -6.40 13.42 11.34
C ILE A 40 -5.66 14.68 11.81
N THR A 41 -4.76 15.21 10.98
CA THR A 41 -3.97 16.41 11.34
C THR A 41 -4.89 17.62 11.52
N GLU A 42 -5.85 17.84 10.62
CA GLU A 42 -6.84 18.93 10.72
C GLU A 42 -7.65 18.84 12.03
N ILE A 43 -8.05 17.64 12.44
CA ILE A 43 -8.75 17.42 13.71
C ILE A 43 -7.85 17.77 14.90
N GLN A 44 -6.65 17.18 14.95
CA GLN A 44 -5.75 17.28 16.11
C GLN A 44 -5.08 18.65 16.25
N THR A 45 -5.04 19.46 15.19
CA THR A 45 -4.50 20.82 15.21
C THR A 45 -5.57 21.91 15.31
N SER A 46 -6.85 21.51 15.33
CA SER A 46 -7.97 22.42 15.56
C SER A 46 -7.91 23.05 16.95
N LYS A 47 -8.44 24.27 17.09
CA LYS A 47 -8.67 24.89 18.41
C LYS A 47 -9.72 24.14 19.23
N GLU A 48 -10.61 23.42 18.57
CA GLU A 48 -11.66 22.60 19.18
C GLU A 48 -11.62 21.18 18.57
N PRO A 49 -10.67 20.32 18.99
CA PRO A 49 -10.47 19.00 18.38
C PRO A 49 -11.69 18.08 18.45
N VAL A 50 -12.43 18.12 19.56
CA VAL A 50 -13.67 17.33 19.73
C VAL A 50 -14.74 17.74 18.71
N LEU A 51 -14.95 19.05 18.51
CA LEU A 51 -15.93 19.54 17.54
C LEU A 51 -15.47 19.26 16.10
N ALA A 52 -14.17 19.41 15.82
CA ALA A 52 -13.58 19.10 14.53
C ALA A 52 -13.72 17.61 14.19
N HIS A 53 -13.49 16.72 15.16
CA HIS A 53 -13.70 15.28 15.01
C HIS A 53 -15.15 14.94 14.68
N PHE A 54 -16.10 15.51 15.42
CA PHE A 54 -17.52 15.32 15.18
C PHE A 54 -17.95 15.84 13.80
N SER A 55 -17.34 16.93 13.34
CA SER A 55 -17.64 17.55 12.05
C SER A 55 -16.96 16.85 10.86
N GLN A 56 -15.93 16.02 11.11
CA GLN A 56 -15.24 15.25 10.08
C GLN A 56 -15.98 13.95 9.75
N THR A 57 -17.06 14.06 8.98
CA THR A 57 -17.95 12.95 8.62
C THR A 57 -17.30 11.89 7.72
N HIS A 58 -16.10 12.13 7.20
CA HIS A 58 -15.40 11.20 6.30
C HIS A 58 -14.25 10.43 6.95
N LEU A 59 -13.92 10.66 8.22
CA LEU A 59 -12.76 10.02 8.86
C LEU A 59 -12.80 8.49 8.75
N SER A 60 -13.95 7.87 9.04
CA SER A 60 -14.12 6.42 8.93
C SER A 60 -13.99 5.92 7.49
N ARG A 61 -14.45 6.70 6.50
CA ARG A 61 -14.28 6.39 5.06
C ARG A 61 -12.82 6.41 4.66
N TYR A 62 -12.06 7.42 5.09
CA TYR A 62 -10.62 7.50 4.78
C TYR A 62 -9.85 6.33 5.41
N LEU A 63 -10.17 5.96 6.66
CA LEU A 63 -9.56 4.80 7.29
C LEU A 63 -9.91 3.50 6.58
N PHE A 64 -11.18 3.31 6.21
CA PHE A 64 -11.62 2.15 5.44
C PHE A 64 -10.87 2.05 4.11
N ASN A 65 -10.74 3.16 3.38
CA ASN A 65 -10.04 3.21 2.10
C ASN A 65 -8.54 2.91 2.25
N PHE A 66 -7.89 3.40 3.30
CA PHE A 66 -6.50 3.07 3.62
C PHE A 66 -6.32 1.56 3.86
N LEU A 67 -7.18 0.94 4.67
CA LEU A 67 -7.14 -0.50 4.96
C LEU A 67 -7.45 -1.36 3.71
N ALA A 68 -8.41 -0.92 2.89
CA ALA A 68 -8.78 -1.59 1.66
C ALA A 68 -7.65 -1.53 0.62
N SER A 69 -7.08 -0.33 0.38
CA SER A 69 -5.98 -0.14 -0.56
C SER A 69 -4.70 -0.86 -0.13
N ALA A 70 -4.39 -0.93 1.17
CA ALA A 70 -3.31 -1.76 1.70
C ALA A 70 -3.47 -3.26 1.34
N THR A 71 -4.71 -3.77 1.42
CA THR A 71 -4.98 -5.16 1.05
C THR A 71 -4.84 -5.38 -0.45
N ALA A 72 -5.34 -4.44 -1.25
CA ALA A 72 -5.20 -4.48 -2.70
C ALA A 72 -3.72 -4.45 -3.12
N LEU A 73 -2.91 -3.61 -2.48
CA LEU A 73 -1.46 -3.52 -2.72
C LEU A 73 -0.77 -4.87 -2.48
N LYS A 74 -1.02 -5.52 -1.34
CA LYS A 74 -0.47 -6.84 -1.03
C LYS A 74 -0.92 -7.90 -2.05
N GLY A 75 -2.20 -7.94 -2.40
CA GLY A 75 -2.73 -8.91 -3.37
C GLY A 75 -2.10 -8.76 -4.75
N ASN A 76 -1.97 -7.51 -5.22
CA ASN A 76 -1.37 -7.23 -6.52
C ASN A 76 0.15 -7.42 -6.54
N CYS A 77 0.83 -7.19 -5.40
CA CYS A 77 2.24 -7.56 -5.24
C CYS A 77 2.43 -9.06 -5.46
N TYR A 78 1.58 -9.89 -4.86
CA TYR A 78 1.65 -11.34 -5.05
C TYR A 78 1.45 -11.72 -6.52
N VAL A 79 0.39 -11.23 -7.17
CA VAL A 79 0.12 -11.49 -8.60
C VAL A 79 1.27 -11.05 -9.50
N LEU A 80 1.87 -9.89 -9.24
CA LEU A 80 3.07 -9.44 -9.94
C LEU A 80 4.21 -10.44 -9.76
N MET A 81 4.51 -10.81 -8.52
CA MET A 81 5.66 -11.66 -8.18
C MET A 81 5.53 -13.10 -8.66
N GLU A 82 4.32 -13.60 -8.87
CA GLU A 82 4.09 -14.93 -9.47
C GLU A 82 4.74 -15.07 -10.85
N ASN A 83 4.93 -13.96 -11.59
CA ASN A 83 5.63 -13.95 -12.88
C ASN A 83 7.15 -14.23 -12.75
N TYR A 84 7.68 -14.16 -11.54
CA TYR A 84 9.12 -14.24 -11.26
C TYR A 84 9.51 -15.49 -10.48
N LYS A 85 8.60 -16.43 -10.22
CA LYS A 85 8.82 -17.61 -9.34
C LYS A 85 10.12 -18.36 -9.51
N ASN A 86 10.61 -18.44 -10.75
CA ASN A 86 11.80 -19.20 -11.13
C ASN A 86 13.02 -18.31 -11.37
N THR A 87 13.03 -17.07 -10.86
CA THR A 87 14.12 -16.11 -11.02
C THR A 87 14.74 -15.74 -9.67
N GLU A 88 15.92 -15.12 -9.70
CA GLU A 88 16.60 -14.60 -8.51
C GLU A 88 15.78 -13.53 -7.77
N ILE A 89 14.91 -12.79 -8.46
CA ILE A 89 14.07 -11.77 -7.83
C ILE A 89 13.09 -12.43 -6.86
N TRP A 90 12.56 -13.61 -7.20
CA TRP A 90 11.63 -14.30 -6.30
C TRP A 90 12.28 -14.66 -4.97
N VAL A 91 13.54 -15.09 -5.00
CA VAL A 91 14.32 -15.36 -3.77
C VAL A 91 14.44 -14.09 -2.93
N LYS A 92 14.90 -12.99 -3.53
CA LYS A 92 15.00 -11.68 -2.88
C LYS A 92 13.66 -11.19 -2.32
N TYR A 93 12.58 -11.38 -3.08
CA TYR A 93 11.22 -11.04 -2.65
C TYR A 93 10.79 -11.82 -1.41
N LYS A 94 11.02 -13.13 -1.38
CA LYS A 94 10.68 -13.96 -0.20
C LYS A 94 11.48 -13.53 1.03
N GLU A 95 12.75 -13.19 0.86
CA GLU A 95 13.59 -12.64 1.93
C GLU A 95 13.08 -11.29 2.42
N ALA A 96 12.71 -10.38 1.52
CA ALA A 96 12.14 -9.09 1.87
C ALA A 96 10.78 -9.24 2.59
N ILE A 97 9.90 -10.13 2.13
CA ILE A 97 8.65 -10.41 2.83
C ILE A 97 8.91 -10.85 4.28
N ASN A 98 9.91 -11.71 4.49
CA ASN A 98 10.30 -12.12 5.83
C ASN A 98 10.84 -10.95 6.65
N LYS A 99 11.68 -10.10 6.06
CA LYS A 99 12.25 -8.92 6.72
C LYS A 99 11.18 -7.90 7.15
N TYR A 100 10.24 -7.58 6.27
CA TYR A 100 9.30 -6.46 6.47
C TYR A 100 8.02 -6.88 7.20
N PHE A 101 7.53 -8.10 6.98
CA PHE A 101 6.16 -8.47 7.38
C PHE A 101 6.06 -9.70 8.28
N LEU A 102 7.05 -10.60 8.28
CA LEU A 102 6.98 -11.79 9.12
C LEU A 102 7.17 -11.41 10.61
N ASN A 103 6.39 -12.04 11.48
CA ASN A 103 6.42 -11.80 12.93
C ASN A 103 6.21 -10.33 13.34
N ASN A 104 5.47 -9.57 12.53
CA ASN A 104 5.16 -8.18 12.80
C ASN A 104 3.73 -8.04 13.34
N ASP A 105 3.59 -7.84 14.65
CA ASP A 105 2.29 -7.76 15.35
C ASP A 105 1.39 -6.64 14.79
N LEU A 106 1.97 -5.51 14.36
CA LEU A 106 1.23 -4.41 13.73
C LEU A 106 0.62 -4.83 12.40
N VAL A 107 1.38 -5.55 11.57
CA VAL A 107 0.90 -6.06 10.28
C VAL A 107 -0.25 -7.03 10.49
N VAL A 108 -0.13 -7.91 11.49
CA VAL A 108 -1.20 -8.86 11.82
C VAL A 108 -2.46 -8.13 12.32
N PHE A 109 -2.29 -7.14 13.20
CA PHE A 109 -3.38 -6.29 13.68
C PHE A 109 -4.10 -5.56 12.54
N ILE A 110 -3.38 -4.91 11.62
CA ILE A 110 -3.97 -4.17 10.50
C ILE A 110 -4.78 -5.10 9.57
N ASN A 111 -4.28 -6.31 9.30
CA ASN A 111 -5.01 -7.28 8.48
C ASN A 111 -6.33 -7.71 9.15
N ASP A 112 -6.30 -8.01 10.45
CA ASP A 112 -7.52 -8.33 11.21
C ASP A 112 -8.45 -7.11 11.29
N PHE A 113 -7.89 -5.89 11.47
CA PHE A 113 -8.69 -4.68 11.60
C PHE A 113 -9.43 -4.34 10.31
N ARG A 114 -8.77 -4.53 9.16
CA ARG A 114 -9.43 -4.44 7.85
C ARG A 114 -10.60 -5.42 7.76
N ASN A 115 -10.40 -6.67 8.17
CA ASN A 115 -11.47 -7.68 8.14
C ASN A 115 -12.62 -7.33 9.10
N TYR A 116 -12.30 -6.84 10.29
CA TYR A 116 -13.26 -6.33 11.26
C TYR A 116 -14.11 -5.20 10.67
N GLN A 117 -13.49 -4.19 10.04
CA GLN A 117 -14.24 -3.09 9.42
C GLN A 117 -15.07 -3.52 8.21
N THR A 118 -14.59 -4.49 7.44
CA THR A 118 -15.27 -4.96 6.22
C THR A 118 -16.45 -5.86 6.51
N HIS A 119 -16.34 -6.74 7.51
CA HIS A 119 -17.29 -7.84 7.71
C HIS A 119 -18.07 -7.76 9.01
N TYR A 120 -17.70 -6.85 9.92
CA TYR A 120 -18.31 -6.77 11.24
C TYR A 120 -18.83 -5.39 11.58
N LYS A 121 -17.95 -4.42 11.82
CA LYS A 121 -18.33 -3.10 12.31
C LYS A 121 -17.28 -2.05 11.96
N VAL A 122 -17.73 -0.86 11.58
CA VAL A 122 -16.88 0.33 11.53
C VAL A 122 -16.63 0.82 12.95
N GLU A 123 -15.38 0.78 13.42
CA GLU A 123 -15.06 1.23 14.77
C GLU A 123 -15.19 2.74 14.90
N ILE A 124 -15.70 3.18 16.05
CA ILE A 124 -15.91 4.61 16.34
C ILE A 124 -14.66 5.13 17.06
N SER A 125 -13.91 6.00 16.40
CA SER A 125 -12.81 6.75 17.02
C SER A 125 -13.34 7.88 17.91
N TYR A 126 -12.54 8.37 18.84
CA TYR A 126 -12.82 9.58 19.62
C TYR A 126 -11.53 10.38 19.86
N ILE A 127 -11.66 11.54 20.51
CA ILE A 127 -10.54 12.40 20.89
C ILE A 127 -10.13 12.14 22.33
N SER A 128 -8.88 11.71 22.51
CA SER A 128 -8.27 11.50 23.83
C SER A 128 -8.01 12.82 24.56
N THR A 129 -7.62 12.72 25.83
CA THR A 129 -7.22 13.88 26.65
C THR A 129 -5.97 14.62 26.18
N LYS A 130 -5.25 14.06 25.19
CA LYS A 130 -4.07 14.65 24.54
C LYS A 130 -4.37 15.13 23.12
N ASP A 131 -5.64 15.35 22.80
CA ASP A 131 -6.12 15.78 21.49
C ASP A 131 -5.69 14.85 20.34
N LYS A 132 -5.63 13.53 20.61
CA LYS A 132 -5.34 12.50 19.60
C LYS A 132 -6.58 11.74 19.20
N VAL A 133 -6.69 11.43 17.90
CA VAL A 133 -7.69 10.49 17.38
C VAL A 133 -7.30 9.08 17.80
N VAL A 134 -8.16 8.42 18.58
CA VAL A 134 -7.88 7.12 19.19
C VAL A 134 -9.04 6.13 19.04
N PHE A 135 -8.73 4.84 19.17
CA PHE A 135 -9.69 3.77 19.46
C PHE A 135 -9.52 3.27 20.89
N ALA A 136 -10.62 3.01 21.59
CA ALA A 136 -10.58 2.38 22.90
C ALA A 136 -10.31 0.88 22.74
N THR A 137 -9.31 0.37 23.46
CA THR A 137 -8.91 -1.05 23.34
C THR A 137 -9.93 -2.00 23.92
N ASP A 138 -10.61 -1.62 25.00
CA ASP A 138 -11.70 -2.39 25.61
C ASP A 138 -12.85 -2.61 24.61
N LYS A 139 -13.23 -1.57 23.86
CA LYS A 139 -14.25 -1.64 22.80
C LYS A 139 -13.87 -2.59 21.68
N LEU A 140 -12.61 -2.55 21.23
CA LEU A 140 -12.12 -3.53 20.24
C LEU A 140 -12.19 -4.96 20.80
N LEU A 141 -11.82 -5.14 22.07
CA LEU A 141 -11.78 -6.45 22.73
C LEU A 141 -13.16 -7.01 23.10
N GLU A 142 -14.25 -6.23 23.04
CA GLU A 142 -15.62 -6.77 23.13
C GLU A 142 -15.90 -7.82 22.03
N HIS A 143 -15.13 -7.79 20.93
CA HIS A 143 -15.32 -8.63 19.75
C HIS A 143 -14.20 -9.67 19.56
N LEU A 144 -13.82 -10.38 20.63
CA LEU A 144 -12.67 -11.32 20.67
C LEU A 144 -12.59 -12.34 19.53
N LYS A 145 -13.69 -12.72 18.89
CA LYS A 145 -13.68 -13.68 17.77
C LYS A 145 -13.12 -13.10 16.46
N GLN A 146 -13.06 -11.78 16.33
CA GLN A 146 -12.56 -11.08 15.14
C GLN A 146 -11.05 -10.85 15.17
N TRP A 147 -10.40 -11.14 16.30
CA TRP A 147 -8.98 -10.90 16.52
C TRP A 147 -8.26 -12.22 16.76
N ASN A 148 -7.21 -12.47 15.99
CA ASN A 148 -6.31 -13.58 16.27
C ASN A 148 -5.46 -13.30 17.53
N GLY A 149 -4.71 -14.30 18.00
CA GLY A 149 -3.92 -14.20 19.23
C GLY A 149 -2.87 -13.08 19.21
N VAL A 150 -2.27 -12.83 18.05
CA VAL A 150 -1.26 -11.78 17.85
C VAL A 150 -1.92 -10.40 17.87
N SER A 151 -3.04 -10.23 17.17
CA SER A 151 -3.81 -8.97 17.18
C SER A 151 -4.32 -8.64 18.58
N LYS A 152 -4.81 -9.62 19.34
CA LYS A 152 -5.20 -9.42 20.75
C LYS A 152 -4.03 -8.95 21.61
N LYS A 153 -2.86 -9.57 21.43
CA LYS A 153 -1.64 -9.17 22.14
C LYS A 153 -1.24 -7.74 21.78
N PHE A 154 -1.31 -7.37 20.50
CA PHE A 154 -1.07 -6.00 20.04
C PHE A 154 -2.03 -5.00 20.70
N ILE A 155 -3.34 -5.29 20.70
CA ILE A 155 -4.36 -4.42 21.29
C ILE A 155 -4.09 -4.26 22.80
N ASN A 156 -3.86 -5.34 23.54
CA ASN A 156 -3.53 -5.28 24.97
C ASN A 156 -2.25 -4.49 25.26
N ASN A 157 -1.20 -4.69 24.44
CA ASN A 157 0.07 -4.00 24.61
C ASN A 157 0.02 -2.51 24.25
N SER A 158 -1.05 -2.06 23.59
CA SER A 158 -1.24 -0.65 23.23
C SER A 158 -1.73 0.20 24.41
N GLY A 159 -2.09 -0.42 25.55
CA GLY A 159 -2.64 0.26 26.72
C GLY A 159 -4.15 0.49 26.58
N ALA A 160 -4.66 1.58 27.15
CA ALA A 160 -6.10 1.87 27.09
C ALA A 160 -6.57 2.33 25.70
N GLU A 161 -5.68 2.96 24.93
CA GLU A 161 -6.02 3.65 23.69
C GLU A 161 -5.02 3.30 22.58
N ILE A 162 -5.52 3.08 21.37
CA ILE A 162 -4.69 2.98 20.15
C ILE A 162 -4.76 4.32 19.42
N ILE A 163 -3.61 4.97 19.26
CA ILE A 163 -3.50 6.21 18.48
C ILE A 163 -3.56 5.86 16.98
N VAL A 164 -4.58 6.35 16.29
CA VAL A 164 -4.85 5.99 14.88
C VAL A 164 -3.72 6.46 13.97
N GLN A 165 -3.21 7.68 14.20
CA GLN A 165 -2.09 8.25 13.44
C GLN A 165 -0.86 7.34 13.49
N ASP A 166 -0.41 7.01 14.70
CA ASP A 166 0.82 6.23 14.93
C ASP A 166 0.78 4.86 14.25
N VAL A 167 -0.36 4.17 14.34
CA VAL A 167 -0.54 2.85 13.73
C VAL A 167 -0.52 2.95 12.20
N CYS A 168 -1.27 3.90 11.63
CA CYS A 168 -1.36 4.06 10.19
C CYS A 168 -0.03 4.52 9.59
N GLU A 169 0.67 5.45 10.23
CA GLU A 169 1.97 5.94 9.78
C GLU A 169 3.05 4.86 9.84
N LYS A 170 3.12 4.09 10.94
CA LYS A 170 4.07 2.97 11.03
C LYS A 170 3.80 1.91 9.97
N TYR A 171 2.54 1.59 9.73
CA TYR A 171 2.17 0.60 8.71
C TYR A 171 2.42 1.14 7.29
N TYR A 172 2.15 2.42 7.02
CA TYR A 172 2.46 3.08 5.77
C TYR A 172 3.95 3.00 5.45
N LYS A 173 4.82 3.41 6.38
CA LYS A 173 6.28 3.40 6.20
C LYS A 173 6.81 2.01 5.84
N LEU A 174 6.33 0.96 6.52
CA LEU A 174 6.67 -0.43 6.19
C LEU A 174 6.32 -0.80 4.74
N ASN A 175 5.14 -0.41 4.28
CA ASN A 175 4.70 -0.70 2.91
C ASN A 175 5.41 0.16 1.88
N GLU A 176 5.64 1.44 2.16
CA GLU A 176 6.38 2.37 1.30
C GLU A 176 7.79 1.87 1.05
N GLU A 177 8.55 1.59 2.11
CA GLU A 177 9.93 1.09 2.00
C GLU A 177 9.99 -0.20 1.18
N PHE A 178 9.08 -1.14 1.46
CA PHE A 178 9.00 -2.40 0.72
C PHE A 178 8.66 -2.20 -0.77
N CYS A 179 7.66 -1.35 -1.07
CA CYS A 179 7.22 -1.13 -2.45
C CYS A 179 8.28 -0.41 -3.28
N LEU A 180 8.91 0.62 -2.73
CA LEU A 180 10.01 1.33 -3.39
C LEU A 180 11.19 0.41 -3.66
N TRP A 181 11.56 -0.41 -2.68
CA TRP A 181 12.58 -1.44 -2.87
C TRP A 181 12.22 -2.41 -4.00
N LEU A 182 11.00 -2.97 -3.97
CA LEU A 182 10.58 -3.98 -4.95
C LEU A 182 10.55 -3.41 -6.38
N ILE A 183 10.00 -2.20 -6.55
CA ILE A 183 9.96 -1.52 -7.84
C ILE A 183 11.37 -1.28 -8.37
N ASN A 184 12.32 -0.89 -7.51
CA ASN A 184 13.71 -0.68 -7.91
C ASN A 184 14.43 -1.97 -8.30
N GLU A 185 14.20 -3.08 -7.58
CA GLU A 185 14.76 -4.39 -7.95
C GLU A 185 14.22 -4.85 -9.32
N LEU A 186 12.91 -4.73 -9.55
CA LEU A 186 12.29 -5.11 -10.82
C LEU A 186 12.74 -4.24 -12.00
N LYS A 187 12.89 -2.92 -11.77
CA LYS A 187 13.47 -2.00 -12.77
C LYS A 187 14.90 -2.37 -13.12
N SER A 188 15.71 -2.71 -12.12
CA SER A 188 17.11 -3.09 -12.32
C SER A 188 17.21 -4.40 -13.11
N PHE A 189 16.37 -5.38 -12.78
CA PHE A 189 16.31 -6.64 -13.50
C PHE A 189 15.92 -6.48 -14.97
N HIS A 190 14.95 -5.62 -15.28
CA HIS A 190 14.45 -5.42 -16.64
C HIS A 190 15.08 -4.26 -17.42
N ILE A 191 16.14 -3.62 -16.91
CA ILE A 191 16.68 -2.39 -17.51
C ILE A 191 17.06 -2.56 -18.99
N ASN A 192 17.61 -3.71 -19.37
CA ASN A 192 17.99 -4.00 -20.74
C ASN A 192 16.78 -4.34 -21.61
N ASP A 193 15.78 -5.01 -21.06
CA ASP A 193 14.54 -5.32 -21.78
C ASP A 193 13.77 -4.04 -22.10
N ILE A 194 13.71 -3.11 -21.15
CA ILE A 194 13.05 -1.81 -21.31
C ILE A 194 13.76 -1.00 -22.42
N LYS A 195 15.09 -0.92 -22.41
CA LYS A 195 15.87 -0.23 -23.45
C LYS A 195 15.65 -0.80 -24.86
N ARG A 196 15.50 -2.12 -24.97
CA ARG A 196 15.27 -2.79 -26.26
C ARG A 196 13.90 -2.47 -26.87
N ILE A 197 12.90 -2.07 -26.08
CA ILE A 197 11.56 -1.73 -26.60
C ILE A 197 11.64 -0.52 -27.51
N GLU A 198 12.34 0.55 -27.09
CA GLU A 198 12.46 1.77 -27.90
C GLU A 198 13.15 1.46 -29.24
N GLN A 199 14.21 0.64 -29.20
CA GLN A 199 14.90 0.18 -30.41
C GLN A 199 13.99 -0.64 -31.32
N THR A 200 13.22 -1.56 -30.74
CA THR A 200 12.31 -2.45 -31.48
C THR A 200 11.16 -1.65 -32.11
N ALA A 201 10.52 -0.76 -31.33
CA ALA A 201 9.46 0.12 -31.81
C ALA A 201 9.93 0.98 -32.99
N ASN A 202 11.12 1.59 -32.87
CA ASN A 202 11.72 2.37 -33.96
C ASN A 202 11.98 1.52 -35.21
N SER A 203 12.53 0.31 -35.05
CA SER A 203 12.79 -0.59 -36.20
C SER A 203 11.51 -1.09 -36.88
N PHE A 204 10.39 -1.12 -36.15
CA PHE A 204 9.10 -1.52 -36.68
C PHE A 204 8.26 -0.34 -37.20
N ASP A 205 8.75 0.89 -37.04
CA ASP A 205 8.02 2.14 -37.31
C ASP A 205 6.69 2.21 -36.55
N ILE A 206 6.73 1.84 -35.26
CA ILE A 206 5.59 1.82 -34.35
C ILE A 206 5.78 2.94 -33.32
N GLU A 207 4.83 3.85 -33.24
CA GLU A 207 4.75 4.77 -32.10
C GLU A 207 4.29 4.01 -30.85
N LEU A 208 5.01 4.17 -29.75
CA LEU A 208 4.61 3.57 -28.48
C LEU A 208 3.27 4.15 -28.00
N PRO A 209 2.26 3.32 -27.72
CA PRO A 209 0.98 3.77 -27.21
C PRO A 209 1.07 4.60 -25.92
N GLU A 210 0.16 5.56 -25.75
CA GLU A 210 0.11 6.42 -24.55
C GLU A 210 0.03 5.64 -23.24
N ILE A 211 -0.67 4.50 -23.23
CA ILE A 211 -0.74 3.64 -22.05
C ILE A 211 0.64 3.14 -21.62
N TYR A 212 1.54 2.83 -22.56
CA TYR A 212 2.90 2.42 -22.25
C TYR A 212 3.72 3.58 -21.69
N LYS A 213 3.61 4.77 -22.32
CA LYS A 213 4.27 5.99 -21.84
C LYS A 213 3.82 6.34 -20.41
N HIS A 214 2.52 6.21 -20.12
CA HIS A 214 1.97 6.43 -18.78
C HIS A 214 2.52 5.45 -17.75
N LYS A 215 2.55 4.15 -18.05
CA LYS A 215 3.12 3.12 -17.16
C LYS A 215 4.61 3.36 -16.91
N LEU A 216 5.35 3.71 -17.96
CA LEU A 216 6.77 4.06 -17.83
C LEU A 216 6.98 5.31 -16.98
N TYR A 217 6.11 6.31 -17.11
CA TYR A 217 6.13 7.50 -16.28
C TYR A 217 5.82 7.20 -14.80
N ALA A 218 4.81 6.37 -14.51
CA ALA A 218 4.51 5.93 -13.15
C ALA A 218 5.70 5.23 -12.48
N LEU A 219 6.47 4.43 -13.24
CA LEU A 219 7.72 3.79 -12.80
C LEU A 219 8.86 4.78 -12.52
N GLN A 220 8.87 5.92 -13.21
CA GLN A 220 9.86 6.98 -13.00
C GLN A 220 9.51 7.88 -11.82
N LEU A 221 8.21 8.13 -11.60
CA LEU A 221 7.72 8.90 -10.46
C LEU A 221 7.92 8.17 -9.14
N THR A 222 7.75 6.86 -9.10
CA THR A 222 7.95 6.08 -7.86
C THR A 222 9.38 6.21 -7.32
N SER A 223 10.39 6.38 -8.18
CA SER A 223 11.76 6.71 -7.75
C SER A 223 11.96 8.14 -7.21
N LYS A 224 10.95 9.01 -7.31
CA LYS A 224 10.97 10.40 -6.83
C LYS A 224 10.03 10.62 -5.64
N ILE A 225 9.24 9.63 -5.24
CA ILE A 225 8.47 9.65 -3.99
C ILE A 225 9.49 9.44 -2.85
N THR A 226 10.17 10.51 -2.50
CA THR A 226 10.92 10.67 -1.26
C THR A 226 10.30 11.92 -0.65
N LEU A 227 9.61 11.74 0.48
CA LEU A 227 8.96 12.82 1.24
C LEU A 227 9.94 13.94 1.60
#